data_AF-A0AAU1UIQ6-F1
#
_entry.id   AF-A0AAU1UIQ6-F1
#
_cell.length_a   1.000
_cell.length_b   1.000
_cell.length_c   1.000
_cell.angle_alpha   90.00
_cell.angle_beta   90.00
_cell.angle_gamma   90.00
#
_symmetry.space_group_name_H-M   'P 1'
#
loop_
_entity.id
_entity.type
_entity.pdbx_description
1 polymer ?
#
loop_
_entity_poly.entity_id
_entity_poly.type
_entity_poly.pdbx_seq_one_letter_code
_entity_poly.pdbx_strand_id
1 'polypeptide(L)'
;MKVMTIGRGTIGGRLARLRQEAGHDVEELGRGGDDASDADAVLVAVPRAQISAALGEVGGLEGKVAIDATNSFPSRHGKFGFYA
;
A
#
# COMPACT_ATOMS: atom_id res chain seq x y z
N MET A 1 15.38 -4.87 4.57
CA MET A 1 14.06 -5.09 5.20
C MET A 1 13.14 -5.64 4.16
N LYS A 2 12.31 -6.62 4.53
CA LYS A 2 11.21 -7.14 3.72
C LYS A 2 10.00 -6.23 3.93
N VAL A 3 9.55 -5.57 2.87
CA VAL A 3 8.42 -4.64 2.90
C VAL A 3 7.32 -5.19 2.00
N MET A 4 6.14 -5.42 2.57
CA MET A 4 4.98 -5.81 1.78
C MET A 4 4.15 -4.58 1.43
N THR A 5 3.84 -4.40 0.14
CA THR A 5 3.02 -3.29 -0.35
C THR A 5 1.61 -3.78 -0.66
N ILE A 6 0.63 -3.31 0.08
CA ILE A 6 -0.80 -3.57 -0.15
C ILE A 6 -1.33 -2.51 -1.11
N GLY A 7 -1.61 -2.91 -2.35
CA GLY A 7 -2.10 -2.06 -3.43
C GLY A 7 -1.00 -1.71 -4.43
N ARG A 8 -1.12 -2.20 -5.67
CA ARG A 8 -0.16 -2.00 -6.77
C ARG A 8 -0.52 -0.87 -7.73
N GLY A 9 -1.22 0.14 -7.23
CA GLY A 9 -1.61 1.32 -8.01
C GLY A 9 -0.44 2.26 -8.24
N THR A 10 -0.71 3.47 -8.75
CA THR A 10 0.32 4.48 -9.04
C THR A 10 1.19 4.82 -7.84
N ILE A 11 0.60 4.91 -6.64
CA ILE A 11 1.35 5.23 -5.42
C ILE A 11 2.11 4.00 -4.92
N GLY A 12 1.42 2.87 -4.73
CA GLY A 12 2.04 1.65 -4.22
C GLY A 12 3.19 1.16 -5.08
N GLY A 13 3.01 1.02 -6.40
CA GLY A 13 4.06 0.55 -7.29
C GLY A 13 5.27 1.49 -7.37
N ARG A 14 5.06 2.81 -7.34
CA ARG A 14 6.18 3.78 -7.31
C ARG A 14 6.94 3.73 -5.98
N LEU A 15 6.23 3.65 -4.86
CA LEU A 15 6.85 3.55 -3.55
C LEU A 15 7.53 2.19 -3.33
N ALA A 16 7.00 1.11 -3.92
CA ALA A 16 7.63 -0.21 -3.94
C ALA A 16 8.95 -0.15 -4.72
N ARG A 17 8.93 0.42 -5.93
CA ARG A 17 10.12 0.64 -6.75
C ARG A 17 11.19 1.48 -6.03
N LEU A 18 10.82 2.61 -5.42
CA LEU A 18 11.77 3.45 -4.69
C LEU A 18 12.43 2.69 -3.52
N ARG A 19 11.68 1.80 -2.86
CA ARG A 19 12.21 0.97 -1.78
C ARG A 19 13.13 -0.14 -2.31
N GLN A 20 12.79 -0.76 -3.43
CA GLN A 20 13.68 -1.73 -4.12
C GLN A 20 15.00 -1.06 -4.52
N GLU A 21 14.93 0.14 -5.11
CA GLU A 21 16.10 0.94 -5.48
C GLU A 21 16.96 1.33 -4.26
N ALA A 22 16.34 1.45 -3.08
CA ALA A 22 17.04 1.65 -1.81
C ALA A 22 17.61 0.35 -1.18
N GLY A 23 17.47 -0.80 -1.85
CA GLY A 23 18.00 -2.09 -1.40
C GLY A 23 17.10 -2.87 -0.44
N HIS A 24 15.81 -2.52 -0.35
CA HIS A 24 14.83 -3.33 0.39
C HIS A 24 14.31 -4.49 -0.46
N ASP A 25 13.94 -5.59 0.20
CA ASP A 25 13.18 -6.67 -0.43
C ASP A 25 11.70 -6.27 -0.40
N VAL A 26 11.05 -6.21 -1.57
CA VAL A 26 9.69 -5.67 -1.68
C VAL A 26 8.80 -6.61 -2.43
N GLU A 27 7.70 -6.99 -1.78
CA GLU A 27 6.62 -7.77 -2.35
C GLU A 27 5.38 -6.90 -2.54
N GLU A 28 4.67 -7.06 -3.65
CA GLU A 28 3.52 -6.24 -4.01
C GLU A 28 2.23 -7.06 -4.12
N LEU A 29 1.25 -6.75 -3.28
CA LEU A 29 -0.05 -7.38 -3.25
C LEU A 29 -1.10 -6.59 -4.04
N GLY A 30 -1.80 -7.31 -4.91
CA GLY A 30 -2.91 -6.81 -5.72
C GLY A 30 -4.25 -7.03 -5.03
N ARG A 31 -5.24 -7.52 -5.79
CA ARG A 31 -6.52 -7.97 -5.21
C ARG A 31 -6.37 -9.41 -4.72
N GLY A 32 -6.96 -9.74 -3.57
CA GLY A 32 -7.00 -11.11 -3.03
C GLY A 32 -6.20 -11.33 -1.75
N GLY A 33 -5.39 -10.35 -1.34
CA GLY A 33 -4.51 -10.46 -0.16
C GLY A 33 -3.48 -11.58 -0.25
N ASP A 34 -2.64 -11.68 0.78
CA ASP A 34 -1.66 -12.76 0.99
C ASP A 34 -1.17 -12.71 2.46
N ASP A 35 -0.12 -13.44 2.80
CA ASP A 35 0.47 -13.45 4.14
C ASP A 35 1.62 -12.44 4.29
N ALA A 36 1.51 -11.55 5.28
CA ALA A 36 2.53 -10.57 5.64
C ALA A 36 3.42 -11.02 6.82
N SER A 37 3.33 -12.28 7.26
CA SER A 37 4.05 -12.78 8.44
C SER A 37 5.56 -12.60 8.36
N ASP A 38 6.15 -12.72 7.17
CA ASP A 38 7.59 -12.53 6.95
C ASP A 38 8.00 -11.05 6.74
N ALA A 39 7.03 -10.14 6.61
CA ALA A 39 7.34 -8.73 6.38
C ALA A 39 7.86 -8.06 7.67
N ASP A 40 8.83 -7.17 7.53
CA ASP A 40 9.25 -6.27 8.61
C ASP A 40 8.27 -5.09 8.75
N ALA A 41 7.73 -4.64 7.62
CA ALA A 41 6.79 -3.53 7.55
C ALA A 41 5.80 -3.70 6.38
N VAL A 42 4.63 -3.08 6.52
CA VAL A 42 3.56 -3.13 5.52
C VAL A 42 3.23 -1.72 5.04
N LEU A 43 3.37 -1.46 3.75
CA LEU A 43 2.95 -0.23 3.10
C LEU A 43 1.50 -0.35 2.64
N VAL A 44 0.59 0.45 3.20
CA VAL A 44 -0.82 0.47 2.81
C VAL A 44 -1.03 1.58 1.79
N ALA A 45 -1.28 1.21 0.53
CA ALA A 45 -1.39 2.12 -0.61
C ALA A 45 -2.67 1.86 -1.43
N VAL A 46 -3.80 1.75 -0.73
CA VAL A 46 -5.14 1.57 -1.32
C VAL A 46 -6.00 2.82 -1.17
N PRO A 47 -7.09 2.99 -1.94
CA PRO A 47 -8.06 4.05 -1.67
C PRO A 47 -8.63 3.97 -0.25
N ARG A 48 -8.93 5.11 0.38
CA ARG A 48 -9.44 5.17 1.77
C ARG A 48 -10.60 4.21 2.03
N ALA A 49 -11.58 4.19 1.11
CA ALA A 49 -12.78 3.35 1.23
C ALA A 49 -12.47 1.84 1.19
N GLN A 50 -11.27 1.44 0.78
CA GLN A 50 -10.86 0.05 0.63
C GLN A 50 -9.90 -0.43 1.72
N ILE A 51 -9.41 0.44 2.62
CA ILE A 51 -8.41 0.07 3.65
C ILE A 51 -8.88 -1.16 4.45
N SER A 52 -10.09 -1.11 5.01
CA SER A 52 -10.59 -2.22 5.85
C SER A 52 -10.72 -3.54 5.09
N ALA A 53 -11.14 -3.49 3.82
CA ALA A 53 -11.27 -4.69 3.00
C ALA A 53 -9.89 -5.25 2.65
N ALA A 54 -8.96 -4.39 2.21
CA ALA A 54 -7.62 -4.80 1.83
C ALA A 54 -6.82 -5.38 3.01
N LEU A 55 -6.93 -4.79 4.21
CA LEU A 55 -6.28 -5.33 5.41
C LEU A 55 -6.94 -6.63 5.88
N GLY A 56 -8.26 -6.79 5.70
CA GLY A 56 -8.98 -8.01 6.05
C GLY A 56 -8.63 -9.23 5.18
N GLU A 57 -8.09 -9.00 3.98
CA GLU A 57 -7.61 -10.07 3.09
C GLU A 57 -6.16 -10.49 3.41
N VAL A 58 -5.44 -9.77 4.28
CA VAL A 58 -4.01 -9.98 4.52
C VAL A 58 -3.77 -10.61 5.90
N GLY A 59 -3.12 -11.77 5.90
CA GLY A 59 -2.71 -12.48 7.13
C GLY A 59 -1.43 -11.88 7.73
N GLY A 60 -1.14 -12.22 8.99
CA GLY A 60 0.17 -11.93 9.60
C GLY A 60 0.47 -10.45 9.93
N LEU A 61 -0.55 -9.59 9.95
CA LEU A 61 -0.40 -8.14 10.20
C LEU A 61 -0.12 -7.78 11.67
N GLU A 62 -0.45 -8.66 12.62
CA GLU A 62 -0.33 -8.38 14.05
C GLU A 62 1.13 -8.05 14.43
N GLY A 63 1.33 -6.94 15.14
CA GLY A 63 2.64 -6.47 15.57
C GLY A 63 3.54 -5.90 14.45
N LYS A 64 3.07 -5.82 13.20
CA LYS A 64 3.83 -5.24 12.08
C LYS A 64 3.79 -3.73 12.08
N VAL A 65 4.88 -3.10 11.62
CA VAL A 65 4.91 -1.66 11.37
C VAL A 65 4.07 -1.35 10.13
N ALA A 66 2.99 -0.61 10.31
CA ALA A 66 2.15 -0.11 9.21
C ALA A 66 2.60 1.29 8.75
N ILE A 67 2.83 1.44 7.46
CA ILE A 67 3.10 2.72 6.80
C ILE A 67 1.89 3.07 5.96
N ASP A 68 1.08 4.04 6.42
CA ASP A 68 -0.10 4.49 5.70
C ASP A 68 0.26 5.53 4.64
N ALA A 69 0.07 5.20 3.36
CA ALA A 69 0.20 6.12 2.23
C ALA A 69 -1.17 6.56 1.68
N THR A 70 -2.25 6.26 2.40
CA THR A 70 -3.61 6.55 1.96
C THR A 70 -3.90 8.03 2.09
N ASN A 71 -4.16 8.70 0.97
CA ASN A 71 -4.58 10.09 1.01
C ASN A 71 -6.11 10.20 1.14
N SER A 72 -6.57 10.65 2.29
CA SER A 72 -7.99 10.87 2.58
C SER A 72 -8.48 12.20 2.01
N PHE A 73 -8.60 12.30 0.69
CA PHE A 73 -9.25 13.46 0.08
C PHE A 73 -10.77 13.28 0.04
N PRO A 74 -11.56 14.31 0.41
CA PRO A 74 -12.97 14.35 0.03
C PRO A 74 -13.09 14.39 -1.50
N SER A 75 -14.30 14.12 -2.01
CA SER A 75 -14.65 14.31 -3.41
C SER A 75 -14.04 15.61 -3.94
N ARG A 76 -13.22 15.50 -4.98
CA ARG A 76 -12.45 16.64 -5.51
C ARG A 76 -13.42 17.78 -5.81
N HIS A 77 -13.26 18.92 -5.13
CA HIS A 77 -14.07 20.11 -5.43
C HIS A 77 -13.75 20.53 -6.87
N GLY A 78 -14.77 20.48 -7.73
CA GLY A 78 -14.63 20.72 -9.16
C GLY A 78 -14.05 22.10 -9.46
N LYS A 79 -12.91 22.08 -10.19
CA LYS A 79 -12.35 23.11 -11.09
C LYS A 79 -10.92 22.80 -11.57
N PHE A 80 -10.21 21.85 -10.93
CA PHE A 80 -8.86 21.44 -11.36
C PHE A 80 -8.89 20.09 -12.08
N GLY A 81 -8.43 20.05 -13.34
CA GLY A 81 -8.28 18.83 -14.13
C GLY A 81 -7.19 17.89 -13.57
N PHE A 82 -7.23 16.62 -13.99
CA PHE A 82 -6.10 15.69 -13.76
C PHE A 82 -4.85 16.23 -14.46
N TYR A 83 -3.69 16.17 -13.80
CA TYR A 83 -2.43 16.17 -14.52
C TYR A 83 -2.38 14.83 -15.27
N ALA A 84 -2.39 14.90 -16.60
CA ALA A 84 -2.08 13.78 -17.48
C ALA A 84 -0.60 13.41 -17.34
#